data_AF-A7SLQ4-F1
#
_entry.id   AF-A7SLQ4-F1
#
_cell.length_a   1.000
_cell.length_b   1.000
_cell.length_c   1.000
_cell.angle_alpha   90.00
_cell.angle_beta   90.00
_cell.angle_gamma   90.00
#
_symmetry.space_group_name_H-M   'P 1'
#
loop_
_entity.id
_entity.type
_entity.pdbx_description
1 polymer ?
#
loop_
_entity_poly.entity_id
_entity_poly.type
_entity_poly.pdbx_seq_one_letter_code
_entity_poly.pdbx_strand_id
1 'polypeptide(L)'
;MNRRALSETNLFLSSKRYSSATQLSMLSSSKSLERLDTPQISEEEAFSIELQRFYERKVRTGREKALENKLLAFTAAMKVLINAQLVNERFTITELVQRNPRYCEIRELEANCFEFEIPVYLDGNYELLVHYAEEGGFVRLQIEDCSNWDDCVTEEGYLSASLVRSNLQLTLQKTLINMSKNIENEEDNLPDGVESISVFCDGSTIVLDINHGGILVDLVPSIRLTKYHIGWCKKFTRHIVPTHVLAKACERPMSDPESLWLLSFVEAEKKMLRQLKDNQQRLLDILVELREMDELLGEISFAQMQTVLFHLVSKIEDGFEWRDEELGERFLDALCILEEFLEKKYCEHFYISEANLFVAMGTVTMSQLKDKIRRITKPSCVACGLASIFGATSVVKCGFKGACA
;
A
#
# COMPACT_ATOMS: atom_id res chain seq x y z
N MET A 1 21.28 -27.76 -56.50
CA MET A 1 22.70 -27.48 -56.84
C MET A 1 23.18 -26.44 -55.84
N ASN A 2 24.19 -26.59 -54.98
CA ASN A 2 25.18 -27.63 -54.76
C ASN A 2 25.62 -27.54 -53.27
N ARG A 3 25.91 -28.68 -52.64
CA ARG A 3 26.44 -28.83 -51.27
C ARG A 3 27.94 -28.47 -51.19
N ARG A 4 28.42 -28.08 -50.00
CA ARG A 4 29.72 -28.40 -49.32
C ARG A 4 29.91 -27.35 -48.21
N ALA A 5 29.97 -27.58 -46.89
CA ALA A 5 30.57 -28.59 -46.01
C ALA A 5 32.11 -28.54 -45.90
N LEU A 6 32.56 -28.23 -44.67
CA LEU A 6 33.82 -28.63 -43.97
C LEU A 6 35.13 -27.95 -44.44
N SER A 7 36.16 -27.66 -43.64
CA SER A 7 36.44 -27.71 -42.19
C SER A 7 37.84 -27.09 -41.92
N GLU A 8 38.05 -26.61 -40.69
CA GLU A 8 39.24 -26.81 -39.84
C GLU A 8 40.69 -26.42 -40.27
N THR A 9 41.19 -25.42 -39.53
CA THR A 9 42.45 -25.36 -38.73
C THR A 9 43.84 -25.45 -39.35
N ASN A 10 44.59 -24.36 -39.08
CA ASN A 10 45.92 -24.24 -38.45
C ASN A 10 47.10 -25.04 -38.98
N LEU A 11 48.22 -24.31 -39.18
CA LEU A 11 49.64 -24.61 -38.89
C LEU A 11 50.46 -23.78 -39.91
N PHE A 12 51.57 -23.09 -39.65
CA PHE A 12 52.39 -22.75 -38.48
C PHE A 12 53.60 -21.96 -39.09
N LEU A 13 54.20 -21.05 -38.31
CA LEU A 13 55.64 -20.67 -38.34
C LEU A 13 56.28 -20.03 -39.58
N SER A 14 56.94 -18.88 -39.36
CA SER A 14 58.42 -18.80 -39.33
C SER A 14 58.92 -17.35 -39.52
N SER A 15 59.55 -16.75 -38.49
CA SER A 15 61.02 -16.48 -38.52
C SER A 15 61.51 -15.64 -37.32
N LYS A 16 62.18 -16.32 -36.38
CA LYS A 16 63.45 -16.02 -35.67
C LYS A 16 63.92 -14.55 -35.55
N ARG A 17 64.28 -14.15 -34.32
CA ARG A 17 65.70 -14.16 -33.82
C ARG A 17 65.78 -13.97 -32.28
N TYR A 18 66.79 -14.65 -31.73
CA TYR A 18 67.16 -14.85 -30.32
C TYR A 18 68.03 -13.73 -29.73
N SER A 19 67.88 -13.48 -28.42
CA SER A 19 68.92 -13.47 -27.35
C SER A 19 68.33 -12.76 -26.11
N SER A 20 68.59 -13.10 -24.84
CA SER A 20 69.37 -14.12 -24.15
C SER A 20 68.86 -14.16 -22.70
N ALA A 21 68.66 -15.35 -22.13
CA ALA A 21 68.37 -15.53 -20.71
C ALA A 21 69.68 -15.53 -19.91
N THR A 22 70.03 -14.42 -19.26
CA THR A 22 70.83 -14.43 -18.04
C THR A 22 70.57 -13.12 -17.28
N GLN A 23 70.43 -13.23 -15.96
CA GLN A 23 70.17 -12.17 -14.97
C GLN A 23 68.70 -11.89 -14.65
N LEU A 24 68.04 -12.94 -14.15
CA LEU A 24 67.24 -12.83 -12.93
C LEU A 24 68.11 -12.22 -11.82
N SER A 25 67.97 -10.92 -11.57
CA SER A 25 68.16 -10.35 -10.23
C SER A 25 67.56 -8.96 -10.19
N MET A 26 66.81 -8.71 -9.11
CA MET A 26 66.24 -7.44 -8.66
C MET A 26 64.78 -7.22 -9.06
N LEU A 27 63.92 -7.97 -8.37
CA LEU A 27 62.65 -7.46 -7.88
C LEU A 27 62.81 -6.03 -7.36
N SER A 28 62.12 -5.07 -7.95
CA SER A 28 61.39 -4.05 -7.19
C SER A 28 60.41 -3.31 -8.09
N SER A 29 59.20 -3.12 -7.55
CA SER A 29 58.08 -2.35 -8.10
C SER A 29 57.13 -3.07 -9.07
N SER A 30 56.59 -4.20 -8.61
CA SER A 30 55.24 -4.65 -8.99
C SER A 30 54.16 -3.70 -8.41
N LYS A 31 54.08 -2.46 -8.91
CA LYS A 31 53.03 -1.50 -8.54
C LYS A 31 52.24 -0.95 -9.73
N SER A 32 52.35 -1.58 -10.89
CA SER A 32 51.79 -1.05 -12.14
C SER A 32 50.79 -1.99 -12.83
N LEU A 33 50.30 -3.03 -12.15
CA LEU A 33 49.48 -4.07 -12.79
C LEU A 33 48.27 -4.53 -11.97
N GLU A 34 47.67 -3.60 -11.23
CA GLU A 34 46.32 -3.74 -10.68
C GLU A 34 45.52 -2.45 -10.93
N ARG A 35 45.25 -2.19 -12.20
CA ARG A 35 44.02 -1.49 -12.61
C ARG A 35 43.34 -2.42 -13.61
N LEU A 36 42.80 -3.52 -13.09
CA LEU A 36 41.74 -4.24 -13.78
C LEU A 36 40.56 -3.28 -13.80
N ASP A 37 40.12 -2.93 -15.00
CA ASP A 37 38.90 -2.17 -15.26
C ASP A 37 37.72 -2.88 -14.61
N THR A 38 37.39 -2.50 -13.37
CA THR A 38 36.05 -2.74 -12.82
C THR A 38 35.10 -1.95 -13.70
N PRO A 39 34.08 -2.59 -14.32
CA PRO A 39 33.09 -1.84 -15.08
C PRO A 39 32.51 -0.76 -14.16
N GLN A 40 32.51 0.49 -14.62
CA GLN A 40 31.79 1.56 -13.94
C GLN A 40 30.31 1.22 -14.02
N ILE A 41 29.81 0.52 -13.00
CA ILE A 41 28.39 0.28 -12.77
C ILE A 41 27.71 1.65 -12.69
N SER A 42 26.63 1.85 -13.44
CA SER A 42 25.89 3.12 -13.40
C SER A 42 25.25 3.31 -12.02
N GLU A 43 24.85 4.55 -11.69
CA GLU A 43 24.22 4.82 -10.39
C GLU A 43 22.92 4.01 -10.24
N GLU A 44 22.15 3.94 -11.31
CA GLU A 44 20.88 3.22 -11.42
C GLU A 44 21.07 1.71 -11.25
N GLU A 45 22.09 1.14 -11.91
CA GLU A 45 22.40 -0.29 -11.81
C GLU A 45 22.83 -0.69 -10.38
N ALA A 46 23.56 0.18 -9.69
CA ALA A 46 23.91 -0.03 -8.29
C ALA A 46 22.68 0.03 -7.37
N PHE A 47 21.72 0.93 -7.63
CA PHE A 47 20.43 0.95 -6.95
C PHE A 47 19.64 -0.34 -7.19
N SER A 48 19.53 -0.80 -8.44
CA SER A 48 18.83 -2.03 -8.80
C SER A 48 19.39 -3.24 -8.03
N ILE A 49 20.72 -3.37 -7.95
CA ILE A 49 21.36 -4.48 -7.23
C ILE A 49 21.04 -4.47 -5.72
N GLU A 50 21.12 -3.30 -5.06
CA GLU A 50 20.84 -3.23 -3.63
C GLU A 50 19.35 -3.38 -3.32
N LEU A 51 18.47 -2.84 -4.15
CA LEU A 51 17.02 -3.06 -4.04
C LEU A 51 16.66 -4.54 -4.19
N GLN A 52 17.31 -5.25 -5.12
CA GLN A 52 17.10 -6.68 -5.29
C GLN A 52 17.54 -7.46 -4.04
N ARG A 53 18.70 -7.14 -3.46
CA ARG A 53 19.16 -7.75 -2.20
C ARG A 53 18.22 -7.45 -1.04
N PHE A 54 17.73 -6.22 -0.96
CA PHE A 54 16.76 -5.81 0.05
C PHE A 54 15.47 -6.61 -0.09
N TYR A 55 14.98 -6.77 -1.33
CA TYR A 55 13.79 -7.54 -1.63
C TYR A 55 13.91 -9.00 -1.16
N GLU A 56 15.01 -9.66 -1.52
CA GLU A 56 15.26 -11.07 -1.19
C GLU A 56 15.44 -11.31 0.31
N ARG A 57 16.09 -10.39 1.02
CA ARG A 57 16.45 -10.57 2.43
C ARG A 57 15.34 -10.18 3.39
N LYS A 58 14.57 -9.12 3.05
CA LYS A 58 13.66 -8.49 4.00
C LYS A 58 12.24 -8.41 3.48
N VAL A 59 12.03 -7.81 2.30
CA VAL A 59 10.69 -7.56 1.77
C VAL A 59 9.90 -8.86 1.67
N ARG A 60 10.46 -9.93 1.08
CA ARG A 60 9.74 -11.19 0.90
C ARG A 60 9.20 -11.76 2.22
N THR A 61 10.06 -11.85 3.23
CA THR A 61 9.69 -12.35 4.57
C THR A 61 8.66 -11.43 5.24
N GLY A 62 8.79 -10.11 5.08
CA GLY A 62 7.83 -9.13 5.59
C GLY A 62 6.45 -9.30 4.96
N ARG A 63 6.38 -9.46 3.63
CA ARG A 63 5.13 -9.71 2.89
C ARG A 63 4.49 -11.06 3.23
N GLU A 64 5.29 -12.10 3.43
CA GLU A 64 4.81 -13.42 3.89
C GLU A 64 4.14 -13.28 5.27
N LYS A 65 4.79 -12.62 6.23
CA LYS A 65 4.22 -12.36 7.56
C LYS A 65 2.97 -11.47 7.50
N ALA A 66 2.97 -10.42 6.68
CA ALA A 66 1.80 -9.56 6.50
C ALA A 66 0.61 -10.35 5.95
N LEU A 67 0.84 -11.32 5.06
CA LEU A 67 -0.20 -12.20 4.54
C LEU A 67 -0.76 -13.15 5.62
N GLU A 68 0.09 -13.69 6.48
CA GLU A 68 -0.33 -14.51 7.63
C GLU A 68 -1.19 -13.70 8.60
N ASN A 69 -0.74 -12.49 8.95
CA ASN A 69 -1.49 -11.55 9.79
C ASN A 69 -2.83 -11.19 9.14
N LYS A 70 -2.86 -10.95 7.83
CA LYS A 70 -4.06 -10.64 7.08
C LYS A 70 -5.10 -11.76 7.14
N LEU A 71 -4.66 -13.01 7.08
CA LEU A 71 -5.53 -14.18 7.22
C LEU A 71 -6.13 -14.27 8.62
N LEU A 72 -5.32 -14.07 9.66
CA LEU A 72 -5.77 -14.09 11.05
C LEU A 72 -6.75 -12.93 11.33
N ALA A 73 -6.43 -11.72 10.85
CA ALA A 73 -7.27 -10.53 10.92
C ALA A 73 -8.66 -10.78 10.31
N PHE A 74 -8.70 -11.29 9.08
CA PHE A 74 -9.94 -11.61 8.39
C PHE A 74 -10.77 -12.64 9.16
N THR A 75 -10.13 -13.70 9.65
CA THR A 75 -10.82 -14.79 10.37
C THR A 75 -11.43 -14.30 11.68
N ALA A 76 -10.68 -13.51 12.45
CA ALA A 76 -11.17 -12.91 13.69
C ALA A 76 -12.30 -11.90 13.43
N ALA A 77 -12.13 -10.99 12.48
CA ALA A 77 -13.14 -9.99 12.13
C ALA A 77 -14.44 -10.66 11.64
N MET A 78 -14.34 -11.67 10.78
CA MET A 78 -15.50 -12.46 10.33
C MET A 78 -16.21 -13.16 11.49
N LYS A 79 -15.47 -13.77 12.42
CA LYS A 79 -16.05 -14.44 13.60
C LYS A 79 -16.81 -13.46 14.49
N VAL A 80 -16.25 -12.28 14.71
CA VAL A 80 -16.91 -11.21 15.48
C VAL A 80 -18.17 -10.73 14.76
N LEU A 81 -18.09 -10.51 13.45
CA LEU A 81 -19.24 -10.02 12.67
C LEU A 81 -20.38 -11.06 12.58
N ILE A 82 -20.07 -12.35 12.48
CA ILE A 82 -21.04 -13.45 12.56
C ILE A 82 -21.82 -13.41 13.88
N ASN A 83 -21.17 -13.10 14.99
CA ASN A 83 -21.83 -12.96 16.29
C ASN A 83 -22.57 -11.61 16.40
N ALA A 84 -22.03 -10.55 15.80
CA ALA A 84 -22.62 -9.22 15.84
C ALA A 84 -23.99 -9.17 15.16
N GLN A 85 -24.19 -9.93 14.07
CA GLN A 85 -25.49 -10.01 13.40
C GLN A 85 -26.61 -10.54 14.32
N LEU A 86 -26.26 -11.36 15.33
CA LEU A 86 -27.21 -11.91 16.31
C LEU A 86 -27.60 -10.88 17.37
N VAL A 87 -26.73 -9.87 17.58
CA VAL A 87 -26.97 -8.75 18.50
C VAL A 87 -27.73 -7.64 17.80
N ASN A 88 -27.42 -7.39 16.53
CA ASN A 88 -28.02 -6.34 15.73
C ASN A 88 -28.07 -6.76 14.25
N GLU A 89 -29.28 -7.01 13.76
CA GLU A 89 -29.55 -7.44 12.39
C GLU A 89 -29.24 -6.37 11.33
N ARG A 90 -28.96 -5.12 11.73
CA ARG A 90 -28.57 -4.05 10.80
C ARG A 90 -27.17 -4.22 10.22
N PHE A 91 -26.31 -5.03 10.85
CA PHE A 91 -24.96 -5.35 10.38
C PHE A 91 -24.92 -6.82 9.96
N THR A 92 -24.98 -7.08 8.65
CA THR A 92 -25.16 -8.44 8.13
C THR A 92 -23.96 -8.93 7.35
N ILE A 93 -23.74 -10.24 7.40
CA ILE A 93 -22.72 -10.92 6.57
C ILE A 93 -23.27 -11.43 5.24
N THR A 94 -24.59 -11.35 5.00
CA THR A 94 -25.23 -11.94 3.82
C THR A 94 -24.58 -11.45 2.53
N GLU A 95 -24.33 -10.15 2.41
CA GLU A 95 -23.65 -9.57 1.25
C GLU A 95 -22.19 -10.05 1.13
N LEU A 96 -21.47 -10.19 2.25
CA LEU A 96 -20.10 -10.70 2.25
C LEU A 96 -20.09 -12.15 1.78
N VAL A 97 -20.93 -13.01 2.34
CA VAL A 97 -21.01 -14.44 2.01
C VAL A 97 -21.39 -14.65 0.55
N GLN A 98 -22.34 -13.88 0.02
CA GLN A 98 -22.73 -13.95 -1.40
C GLN A 98 -21.58 -13.67 -2.36
N ARG A 99 -20.56 -12.92 -1.93
CA ARG A 99 -19.37 -12.61 -2.73
C ARG A 99 -18.33 -13.72 -2.71
N ASN A 100 -18.54 -14.77 -1.91
CA ASN A 100 -17.54 -15.79 -1.62
C ASN A 100 -16.26 -15.13 -1.06
N PRO A 101 -16.36 -14.55 0.15
CA PRO A 101 -15.39 -13.59 0.64
C PRO A 101 -14.06 -14.31 0.80
N ARG A 102 -13.07 -13.88 0.03
CA ARG A 102 -11.70 -14.36 0.19
C ARG A 102 -11.01 -13.47 1.22
N TYR A 103 -10.07 -14.02 1.99
CA TYR A 103 -9.18 -13.23 2.86
C TYR A 103 -8.45 -12.09 2.11
N CYS A 104 -8.37 -12.17 0.78
CA CYS A 104 -7.88 -11.10 -0.10
C CYS A 104 -8.77 -9.84 -0.11
N GLU A 105 -9.95 -9.86 0.55
CA GLU A 105 -10.92 -8.77 0.49
C GLU A 105 -10.70 -7.68 1.52
N ILE A 106 -10.07 -8.00 2.67
CA ILE A 106 -9.65 -7.01 3.67
C ILE A 106 -8.52 -6.14 3.09
N ARG A 107 -8.56 -4.84 3.34
CA ARG A 107 -7.56 -3.90 2.86
C ARG A 107 -6.38 -3.88 3.84
N GLU A 108 -5.16 -3.81 3.31
CA GLU A 108 -3.97 -3.62 4.13
C GLU A 108 -3.69 -2.13 4.31
N LEU A 109 -3.43 -1.72 5.56
CA LEU A 109 -2.95 -0.39 5.90
C LEU A 109 -1.45 -0.47 6.23
N GLU A 110 -1.08 -1.42 7.08
CA GLU A 110 0.28 -1.74 7.52
C GLU A 110 0.45 -3.26 7.63
N ALA A 111 1.65 -3.74 7.92
CA ALA A 111 1.93 -5.19 7.99
C ALA A 111 1.12 -5.93 9.08
N ASN A 112 0.62 -5.22 10.08
CA ASN A 112 -0.24 -5.72 11.15
C ASN A 112 -1.53 -4.91 11.34
N CYS A 113 -1.85 -3.98 10.44
CA CYS A 113 -3.05 -3.16 10.50
C CYS A 113 -3.85 -3.28 9.21
N PHE A 114 -5.15 -3.58 9.34
CA PHE A 114 -6.03 -3.88 8.21
C PHE A 114 -7.35 -3.14 8.33
N GLU A 115 -8.06 -3.00 7.21
CA GLU A 115 -9.39 -2.42 7.14
C GLU A 115 -10.39 -3.44 6.62
N PHE A 116 -11.43 -3.67 7.41
CA PHE A 116 -12.53 -4.58 7.14
C PHE A 116 -13.83 -3.80 6.95
N GLU A 117 -14.35 -3.83 5.72
CA GLU A 117 -15.64 -3.21 5.37
C GLU A 117 -16.81 -4.06 5.93
N ILE A 118 -17.68 -3.44 6.74
CA ILE A 118 -18.86 -4.08 7.35
C ILE A 118 -20.12 -3.63 6.61
N PRO A 119 -20.82 -4.52 5.88
CA PRO A 119 -22.04 -4.13 5.18
C PRO A 119 -23.14 -3.69 6.14
N VAL A 120 -23.71 -2.54 5.82
CA VAL A 120 -24.91 -2.00 6.43
C VAL A 120 -26.13 -2.49 5.66
N TYR A 121 -27.04 -3.16 6.36
CA TYR A 121 -28.29 -3.62 5.79
C TYR A 121 -29.32 -2.49 5.76
N LEU A 122 -29.88 -2.21 4.59
CA LEU A 122 -30.98 -1.27 4.37
C LEU A 122 -32.24 -2.07 4.01
N ASP A 123 -33.33 -1.89 4.76
CA ASP A 123 -34.58 -2.64 4.57
C ASP A 123 -35.27 -2.33 3.22
N GLY A 124 -35.99 -3.30 2.65
CA GLY A 124 -36.50 -3.26 1.28
C GLY A 124 -37.58 -2.19 1.02
N ASN A 125 -37.41 -1.48 -0.11
CA ASN A 125 -38.13 -0.30 -0.63
C ASN A 125 -37.58 1.07 -0.22
N TYR A 126 -36.34 1.18 0.24
CA TYR A 126 -35.70 2.48 0.40
C TYR A 126 -35.36 3.14 -0.95
N GLU A 127 -35.40 4.48 -0.98
CA GLU A 127 -34.76 5.28 -2.02
C GLU A 127 -33.49 5.93 -1.44
N LEU A 128 -32.34 5.68 -2.07
CA LEU A 128 -31.05 6.25 -1.67
C LEU A 128 -30.62 7.27 -2.71
N LEU A 129 -30.53 8.53 -2.30
CA LEU A 129 -30.06 9.62 -3.14
C LEU A 129 -28.65 10.01 -2.72
N VAL A 130 -27.73 10.01 -3.70
CA VAL A 130 -26.34 10.41 -3.49
C VAL A 130 -26.18 11.87 -3.91
N HIS A 131 -25.72 12.69 -2.96
CA HIS A 131 -25.50 14.12 -3.13
C HIS A 131 -24.01 14.45 -3.08
N TYR A 132 -23.64 15.52 -3.78
CA TYR A 132 -22.26 16.00 -3.79
C TYR A 132 -21.89 16.57 -2.43
N ALA A 133 -20.63 16.37 -2.03
CA ALA A 133 -19.99 17.05 -0.93
C ALA A 133 -18.80 17.84 -1.47
N GLU A 134 -18.51 18.99 -0.87
CA GLU A 134 -17.40 19.86 -1.29
C GLU A 134 -16.03 19.18 -1.06
N GLU A 135 -15.96 18.23 -0.14
CA GLU A 135 -14.78 17.44 0.16
C GLU A 135 -14.56 16.39 -0.92
N GLY A 136 -13.49 16.56 -1.69
CA GLY A 136 -13.11 15.63 -2.76
C GLY A 136 -13.12 14.17 -2.30
N GLY A 137 -13.98 13.37 -2.93
CA GLY A 137 -14.13 11.94 -2.63
C GLY A 137 -15.17 11.58 -1.57
N PHE A 138 -15.81 12.56 -0.94
CA PHE A 138 -16.97 12.35 -0.06
C PHE A 138 -18.29 12.64 -0.77
N VAL A 139 -19.37 12.07 -0.23
CA VAL A 139 -20.75 12.29 -0.65
C VAL A 139 -21.65 12.36 0.59
N ARG A 140 -22.85 12.92 0.41
CA ARG A 140 -23.93 12.84 1.41
C ARG A 140 -24.99 11.87 0.91
N LEU A 141 -25.55 11.08 1.82
CA LEU A 141 -26.55 10.07 1.50
C LEU A 141 -27.89 10.48 2.09
N GLN A 142 -28.87 10.79 1.24
CA GLN A 142 -30.24 11.01 1.69
C GLN A 142 -31.01 9.70 1.51
N ILE A 143 -31.74 9.29 2.53
CA ILE A 143 -32.46 8.03 2.53
C ILE A 143 -33.95 8.27 2.81
N GLU A 144 -34.79 7.71 1.97
CA GLU A 144 -36.25 7.77 2.10
C GLU A 144 -36.79 6.34 2.31
N ASP A 145 -37.91 6.23 3.03
CA ASP A 145 -38.62 4.97 3.29
C ASP A 145 -37.77 3.86 3.95
N CYS A 146 -36.82 4.23 4.82
CA CYS A 146 -35.90 3.30 5.48
C CYS A 146 -36.03 3.30 7.01
N SER A 147 -37.07 2.63 7.52
CA SER A 147 -37.40 2.64 8.96
C SER A 147 -36.35 2.00 9.86
N ASN A 148 -35.51 1.10 9.32
CA ASN A 148 -34.52 0.42 10.14
C ASN A 148 -33.33 1.32 10.52
N TRP A 149 -33.24 2.56 10.01
CA TRP A 149 -32.19 3.51 10.35
C TRP A 149 -32.72 4.90 10.75
N ASP A 150 -33.99 5.03 11.11
CA ASP A 150 -34.61 6.32 11.51
C ASP A 150 -33.84 7.02 12.64
N ASP A 151 -33.25 6.26 13.57
CA ASP A 151 -32.42 6.76 14.67
C ASP A 151 -31.03 7.28 14.24
N CYS A 152 -30.68 7.11 12.96
CA CYS A 152 -29.42 7.54 12.36
C CYS A 152 -29.63 8.56 11.23
N VAL A 153 -30.85 9.07 11.02
CA VAL A 153 -31.16 10.08 10.00
C VAL A 153 -31.19 11.47 10.64
N THR A 154 -30.54 12.45 10.00
CA THR A 154 -30.53 13.85 10.44
C THR A 154 -31.88 14.52 10.18
N GLU A 155 -32.11 15.70 10.77
CA GLU A 155 -33.33 16.49 10.51
C GLU A 155 -33.53 16.84 9.03
N GLU A 156 -32.44 16.90 8.25
CA GLU A 156 -32.43 17.15 6.81
C GLU A 156 -32.69 15.89 5.96
N GLY A 157 -32.84 14.72 6.57
CA GLY A 157 -33.07 13.45 5.86
C GLY A 157 -31.79 12.73 5.42
N TYR A 158 -30.61 13.16 5.86
CA TYR A 158 -29.35 12.50 5.53
C TYR A 158 -29.01 11.38 6.53
N LEU A 159 -28.53 10.25 6.05
CA LEU A 159 -28.03 9.17 6.88
C LEU A 159 -26.67 9.57 7.49
N SER A 160 -26.62 9.67 8.82
CA SER A 160 -25.43 10.04 9.57
C SER A 160 -24.43 8.88 9.64
N ALA A 161 -23.27 9.05 9.01
CA ALA A 161 -22.15 8.12 9.13
C ALA A 161 -21.65 8.01 10.57
N SER A 162 -21.74 9.10 11.33
CA SER A 162 -21.33 9.14 12.75
C SER A 162 -22.22 8.26 13.61
N LEU A 163 -23.54 8.40 13.48
CA LEU A 163 -24.50 7.60 14.24
C LEU A 163 -24.43 6.10 13.86
N VAL A 164 -24.24 5.79 12.56
CA VAL A 164 -24.02 4.40 12.12
C VAL A 164 -22.76 3.80 12.76
N ARG A 165 -21.64 4.54 12.82
CA ARG A 165 -20.43 4.10 13.54
C ARG A 165 -20.71 3.87 15.02
N SER A 166 -21.36 4.81 15.70
CA SER A 166 -21.72 4.65 17.13
C SER A 166 -22.59 3.41 17.38
N ASN A 167 -23.54 3.14 16.49
CA ASN A 167 -24.40 1.96 16.56
C ASN A 167 -23.59 0.66 16.39
N LEU A 168 -22.63 0.64 15.45
CA LEU A 168 -21.70 -0.47 15.25
C LEU A 168 -20.84 -0.69 16.50
N GLN A 169 -20.26 0.37 17.08
CA GLN A 169 -19.43 0.29 18.28
C GLN A 169 -20.20 -0.37 19.44
N LEU A 170 -21.41 0.11 19.72
CA LEU A 170 -22.25 -0.45 20.79
C LEU A 170 -22.64 -1.91 20.50
N THR A 171 -22.88 -2.24 19.24
CA THR A 171 -23.15 -3.63 18.81
C THR A 171 -21.95 -4.52 19.10
N LEU A 172 -20.74 -4.11 18.71
CA LEU A 172 -19.51 -4.89 18.90
C LEU A 172 -19.16 -5.06 20.38
N GLN A 173 -19.33 -4.02 21.20
CA GLN A 173 -19.12 -4.14 22.65
C GLN A 173 -20.04 -5.21 23.28
N LYS A 174 -21.34 -5.18 22.94
CA LYS A 174 -22.30 -6.20 23.39
C LYS A 174 -21.95 -7.58 22.84
N THR A 175 -21.50 -7.65 21.60
CA THR A 175 -21.10 -8.88 20.93
C THR A 175 -19.94 -9.56 21.65
N LEU A 176 -18.88 -8.81 21.97
CA LEU A 176 -17.73 -9.36 22.67
C LEU A 176 -18.09 -9.82 24.09
N ILE A 177 -18.96 -9.11 24.81
CA ILE A 177 -19.46 -9.56 26.12
C ILE A 177 -20.19 -10.91 25.99
N ASN A 178 -21.02 -11.10 24.96
CA ASN A 178 -21.72 -12.36 24.73
C ASN A 178 -20.76 -13.47 24.30
N MET A 179 -19.82 -13.17 23.40
CA MET A 179 -18.81 -14.14 22.97
C MET A 179 -17.95 -14.62 24.15
N SER A 180 -17.49 -13.72 25.01
CA SER A 180 -16.71 -14.10 26.20
C SER A 180 -17.48 -15.05 27.11
N LYS A 181 -18.78 -14.79 27.35
CA LYS A 181 -19.64 -15.70 28.14
C LYS A 181 -19.79 -17.06 27.48
N ASN A 182 -19.99 -17.12 26.17
CA ASN A 182 -20.14 -18.38 25.45
C ASN A 182 -18.84 -19.19 25.47
N ILE A 183 -17.68 -18.53 25.38
CA ILE A 183 -16.37 -19.16 25.51
C ILE A 183 -16.16 -19.71 26.93
N GLU A 184 -16.51 -18.94 27.96
CA GLU A 184 -16.46 -19.40 29.37
C GLU A 184 -17.38 -20.62 29.63
N ASN A 185 -18.49 -20.71 28.90
CA ASN A 185 -19.42 -21.83 28.96
C ASN A 185 -19.05 -23.01 28.03
N GLU A 186 -17.91 -22.96 27.34
CA GLU A 186 -17.47 -23.96 26.35
C GLU A 186 -18.43 -24.14 25.16
N GLU A 187 -19.29 -23.15 24.88
CA GLU A 187 -20.25 -23.15 23.76
C GLU A 187 -19.65 -22.56 22.48
N ASP A 188 -18.58 -21.78 22.60
CA ASP A 188 -17.87 -21.19 21.47
C ASP A 188 -16.35 -21.14 21.73
N ASN A 189 -15.56 -20.93 20.67
CA ASN A 189 -14.11 -20.80 20.77
C ASN A 189 -13.61 -19.62 19.91
N LEU A 190 -12.48 -19.05 20.32
CA LEU A 190 -11.74 -18.13 19.46
C LEU A 190 -11.12 -18.88 18.27
N PRO A 191 -10.91 -18.21 17.13
CA PRO A 191 -10.21 -18.82 16.01
C PRO A 191 -8.78 -19.25 16.37
N ASP A 192 -8.27 -20.27 15.69
CA ASP A 192 -6.89 -20.73 15.86
C ASP A 192 -5.90 -19.56 15.68
N GLY A 193 -4.94 -19.44 16.60
CA GLY A 193 -3.96 -18.35 16.61
C GLY A 193 -4.46 -17.03 17.24
N VAL A 194 -5.72 -16.97 17.69
CA VAL A 194 -6.27 -15.85 18.44
C VAL A 194 -6.35 -16.19 19.93
N GLU A 195 -5.58 -15.47 20.73
CA GLU A 195 -5.53 -15.58 22.19
C GLU A 195 -6.48 -14.59 22.86
N SER A 196 -6.65 -13.40 22.29
CA SER A 196 -7.53 -12.37 22.81
C SER A 196 -8.11 -11.48 21.71
N ILE A 197 -9.32 -10.98 21.96
CA ILE A 197 -10.02 -10.01 21.11
C ILE A 197 -10.59 -8.91 22.00
N SER A 198 -10.36 -7.65 21.64
CA SER A 198 -11.04 -6.51 22.25
C SER A 198 -11.43 -5.47 21.19
N VAL A 199 -12.31 -4.54 21.53
CA VAL A 199 -12.72 -3.45 20.64
C VAL A 199 -12.54 -2.13 21.36
N PHE A 200 -11.96 -1.15 20.68
CA PHE A 200 -11.82 0.22 21.17
C PHE A 200 -12.07 1.21 20.03
N CYS A 201 -12.03 2.51 20.34
CA CYS A 201 -12.10 3.56 19.34
C CYS A 201 -10.80 4.35 19.32
N ASP A 202 -10.23 4.50 18.13
CA ASP A 202 -9.17 5.46 17.85
C ASP A 202 -9.77 6.63 17.06
N GLY A 203 -9.94 7.77 17.72
CA GLY A 203 -10.74 8.86 17.20
C GLY A 203 -12.16 8.42 16.84
N SER A 204 -12.50 8.46 15.55
CA SER A 204 -13.80 8.00 15.01
C SER A 204 -13.77 6.58 14.43
N THR A 205 -12.61 5.93 14.42
CA THR A 205 -12.44 4.58 13.86
C THR A 205 -12.68 3.54 14.94
N ILE A 206 -13.41 2.48 14.62
CA ILE A 206 -13.64 1.35 15.51
C ILE A 206 -12.58 0.31 15.21
N VAL A 207 -11.77 -0.01 16.22
CA VAL A 207 -10.61 -0.89 16.05
C VAL A 207 -10.85 -2.18 16.81
N LEU A 208 -10.77 -3.30 16.09
CA LEU A 208 -10.67 -4.63 16.66
C LEU A 208 -9.20 -4.91 16.96
N ASP A 209 -8.88 -5.10 18.23
CA ASP A 209 -7.57 -5.48 18.71
C ASP A 209 -7.50 -7.00 18.88
N ILE A 210 -6.55 -7.62 18.19
CA ILE A 210 -6.30 -9.07 18.25
C ILE A 210 -4.93 -9.29 18.88
N ASN A 211 -4.89 -10.14 19.92
CA ASN A 211 -3.68 -10.52 20.64
C ASN A 211 -2.95 -9.30 21.26
N HIS A 212 -3.68 -8.37 21.87
CA HIS A 212 -3.15 -7.24 22.66
C HIS A 212 -2.16 -6.33 21.90
N GLY A 213 -2.58 -5.82 20.75
CA GLY A 213 -1.82 -4.96 19.85
C GLY A 213 -1.02 -5.74 18.81
N GLY A 214 -1.16 -7.07 18.77
CA GLY A 214 -0.51 -7.91 17.77
C GLY A 214 -0.99 -7.60 16.36
N ILE A 215 -2.31 -7.53 16.17
CA ILE A 215 -2.97 -7.19 14.90
C ILE A 215 -4.13 -6.24 15.19
N LEU A 216 -4.25 -5.18 14.41
CA LEU A 216 -5.33 -4.21 14.47
C LEU A 216 -6.20 -4.29 13.23
N VAL A 217 -7.52 -4.21 13.41
CA VAL A 217 -8.47 -4.19 12.30
C VAL A 217 -9.46 -3.04 12.44
N ASP A 218 -9.38 -2.08 11.53
CA ASP A 218 -10.35 -1.01 11.37
C ASP A 218 -11.66 -1.59 10.82
N LEU A 219 -12.71 -1.49 11.62
CA LEU A 219 -14.05 -1.96 11.28
C LEU A 219 -14.87 -0.78 10.76
N VAL A 220 -15.13 -0.77 9.44
CA VAL A 220 -15.69 0.40 8.76
C VAL A 220 -17.06 0.05 8.15
N PRO A 221 -18.17 0.66 8.62
CA PRO A 221 -19.47 0.47 7.99
C PRO A 221 -19.45 0.88 6.52
N SER A 222 -20.06 0.07 5.66
CA SER A 222 -20.12 0.30 4.22
C SER A 222 -21.53 0.10 3.67
N ILE A 223 -21.89 0.93 2.70
CA ILE A 223 -23.14 0.81 1.94
C ILE A 223 -22.79 0.63 0.47
N ARG A 224 -23.41 -0.36 -0.17
CA ARG A 224 -23.20 -0.63 -1.58
C ARG A 224 -23.97 0.32 -2.47
N LEU A 225 -23.30 0.83 -3.49
CA LEU A 225 -23.92 1.67 -4.50
C LEU A 225 -24.56 0.81 -5.61
N THR A 226 -25.76 1.18 -6.02
CA THR A 226 -26.46 0.55 -7.15
C THR A 226 -26.01 1.15 -8.49
N LYS A 227 -26.39 0.52 -9.61
CA LYS A 227 -26.06 1.00 -10.96
C LYS A 227 -26.53 2.43 -11.23
N TYR A 228 -27.62 2.87 -10.60
CA TYR A 228 -28.15 4.23 -10.73
C TYR A 228 -27.21 5.26 -10.09
N HIS A 229 -26.83 5.04 -8.81
CA HIS A 229 -25.90 5.92 -8.08
C HIS A 229 -24.54 6.02 -8.79
N ILE A 230 -24.07 4.88 -9.29
CA ILE A 230 -22.84 4.75 -10.07
C ILE A 230 -22.83 5.70 -11.28
N GLY A 231 -23.95 5.81 -12.00
CA GLY A 231 -24.07 6.69 -13.16
C GLY A 231 -23.91 8.17 -12.78
N TRP A 232 -24.41 8.54 -11.61
CA TRP A 232 -24.26 9.89 -11.07
C TRP A 232 -22.81 10.17 -10.64
N CYS A 233 -22.16 9.24 -9.94
CA CYS A 233 -20.77 9.42 -9.47
C CYS A 233 -19.75 9.62 -10.61
N LYS A 234 -20.00 9.06 -11.80
CA LYS A 234 -19.13 9.22 -12.98
C LYS A 234 -18.91 10.66 -13.43
N LYS A 235 -19.72 11.62 -12.95
CA LYS A 235 -19.60 13.04 -13.31
C LYS A 235 -18.34 13.70 -12.73
N PHE A 236 -17.81 13.19 -11.63
CA PHE A 236 -16.65 13.76 -10.92
C PHE A 236 -15.55 12.72 -10.64
N THR A 237 -15.69 11.51 -11.18
CA THR A 237 -14.62 10.51 -11.21
C THR A 237 -14.05 10.39 -12.62
N ARG A 238 -12.81 9.88 -12.77
CA ARG A 238 -12.16 9.60 -14.07
C ARG A 238 -12.80 8.40 -14.80
N HIS A 239 -14.13 8.37 -14.92
CA HIS A 239 -14.96 7.31 -15.49
C HIS A 239 -14.84 5.93 -14.80
N ILE A 240 -14.15 5.85 -13.67
CA ILE A 240 -14.12 4.68 -12.79
C ILE A 240 -15.23 4.77 -11.76
N VAL A 241 -15.80 3.62 -11.47
CA VAL A 241 -17.01 3.49 -10.67
C VAL A 241 -16.66 3.17 -9.22
N PRO A 242 -17.06 4.00 -8.25
CA PRO A 242 -17.03 3.60 -6.85
C PRO A 242 -18.08 2.52 -6.60
N THR A 243 -17.74 1.51 -5.80
CA THR A 243 -18.62 0.37 -5.53
C THR A 243 -19.39 0.50 -4.24
N HIS A 244 -18.81 1.18 -3.26
CA HIS A 244 -19.38 1.40 -1.95
C HIS A 244 -19.10 2.83 -1.50
N VAL A 245 -19.79 3.21 -0.44
CA VAL A 245 -19.48 4.35 0.40
C VAL A 245 -19.17 3.86 1.80
N LEU A 246 -18.21 4.49 2.46
CA LEU A 246 -17.70 4.10 3.76
C LEU A 246 -18.03 5.17 4.79
N ALA A 247 -18.44 4.75 5.98
CA ALA A 247 -18.65 5.63 7.11
C ALA A 247 -17.31 6.01 7.75
N LYS A 248 -16.42 6.68 7.01
CA LYS A 248 -15.18 7.25 7.57
C LYS A 248 -15.35 8.71 7.92
N ALA A 249 -14.71 9.15 9.00
CA ALA A 249 -14.69 10.56 9.35
C ALA A 249 -13.87 11.35 8.31
N CYS A 250 -14.35 12.55 7.96
CA CYS A 250 -13.56 13.52 7.23
C CYS A 250 -12.79 14.38 8.22
N GLU A 251 -11.47 14.48 8.07
CA GLU A 251 -10.63 15.22 9.01
C GLU A 251 -10.82 16.74 8.94
N ARG A 252 -11.12 17.25 7.74
CA ARG A 252 -11.29 18.68 7.47
C ARG A 252 -12.60 18.92 6.71
N PRO A 253 -13.75 18.72 7.38
CA PRO A 253 -15.05 18.87 6.77
C PRO A 253 -15.34 20.35 6.47
N MET A 254 -15.86 20.61 5.27
CA MET A 254 -16.50 21.85 4.82
C MET A 254 -18.03 21.75 4.86
N SER A 255 -18.55 20.54 4.65
CA SER A 255 -19.95 20.14 4.80
C SER A 255 -20.22 19.68 6.23
N ASP A 256 -21.47 19.32 6.55
CA ASP A 256 -21.80 18.70 7.83
C ASP A 256 -21.06 17.36 8.00
N PRO A 257 -20.13 17.23 8.97
CA PRO A 257 -19.29 16.05 9.13
C PRO A 257 -20.06 14.77 9.47
N GLU A 258 -21.25 14.90 10.06
CA GLU A 258 -22.03 13.74 10.47
C GLU A 258 -22.62 13.00 9.25
N SER A 259 -22.96 13.73 8.19
CA SER A 259 -23.58 13.18 6.98
C SER A 259 -22.59 12.83 5.86
N LEU A 260 -21.27 12.92 6.11
CA LEU A 260 -20.24 12.61 5.12
C LEU A 260 -19.92 11.11 5.05
N TRP A 261 -19.94 10.59 3.83
CA TRP A 261 -19.53 9.23 3.49
C TRP A 261 -18.43 9.23 2.43
N LEU A 262 -17.37 8.45 2.64
CA LEU A 262 -16.23 8.38 1.72
C LEU A 262 -16.51 7.39 0.58
N LEU A 263 -16.26 7.77 -0.67
CA LEU A 263 -16.35 6.85 -1.80
C LEU A 263 -15.22 5.82 -1.79
N SER A 264 -15.58 4.53 -1.89
CA SER A 264 -14.62 3.43 -1.98
C SER A 264 -14.42 2.96 -3.42
N PHE A 265 -13.15 2.90 -3.82
CA PHE A 265 -12.68 2.40 -5.12
C PHE A 265 -11.97 1.05 -4.99
N VAL A 266 -12.14 0.35 -3.87
CA VAL A 266 -11.40 -0.86 -3.51
C VAL A 266 -11.41 -1.92 -4.63
N GLU A 267 -12.53 -2.08 -5.34
CA GLU A 267 -12.63 -3.05 -6.45
C GLU A 267 -11.82 -2.63 -7.68
N ALA A 268 -11.77 -1.33 -7.98
CA ALA A 268 -10.94 -0.79 -9.05
C ALA A 268 -9.46 -0.86 -8.69
N GLU A 269 -9.10 -0.52 -7.45
CA GLU A 269 -7.75 -0.67 -6.91
C GLU A 269 -7.29 -2.12 -6.97
N LYS A 270 -8.10 -3.07 -6.47
CA LYS A 270 -7.84 -4.52 -6.55
C LYS A 270 -7.66 -5.00 -7.99
N LYS A 271 -8.44 -4.44 -8.93
CA LYS A 271 -8.29 -4.77 -10.35
C LYS A 271 -6.95 -4.27 -10.89
N MET A 272 -6.56 -3.03 -10.54
CA MET A 272 -5.30 -2.44 -10.96
C MET A 272 -4.09 -3.19 -10.37
N LEU A 273 -4.13 -3.53 -9.08
CA LEU A 273 -3.09 -4.34 -8.43
C LEU A 273 -2.90 -5.70 -9.11
N ARG A 274 -4.00 -6.38 -9.46
CA ARG A 274 -3.94 -7.67 -10.19
C ARG A 274 -3.38 -7.56 -11.61
N GLN A 275 -3.34 -6.35 -12.18
CA GLN A 275 -2.80 -6.09 -13.50
C GLN A 275 -1.34 -5.65 -13.45
N LEU A 276 -0.78 -5.40 -12.26
CA LEU A 276 0.64 -5.09 -12.11
C LEU A 276 1.47 -6.30 -12.56
N LYS A 277 2.52 -6.01 -13.32
CA LYS A 277 3.55 -6.99 -13.69
C LYS A 277 4.48 -7.22 -12.50
N ASP A 278 5.27 -8.29 -12.55
CA ASP A 278 6.14 -8.74 -11.46
C ASP A 278 7.02 -7.62 -10.87
N ASN A 279 7.71 -6.82 -11.70
CA ASN A 279 8.55 -5.72 -11.22
C ASN A 279 7.78 -4.51 -10.71
N GLN A 280 6.56 -4.28 -11.21
CA GLN A 280 5.69 -3.24 -10.68
C GLN A 280 5.19 -3.61 -9.29
N GLN A 281 4.82 -4.88 -9.08
CA GLN A 281 4.44 -5.41 -7.78
C GLN A 281 5.63 -5.42 -6.81
N ARG A 282 6.81 -5.85 -7.28
CA ARG A 282 8.06 -5.81 -6.49
C ARG A 282 8.39 -4.40 -6.03
N LEU A 283 8.22 -3.40 -6.90
CA LEU A 283 8.42 -2.00 -6.54
C LEU A 283 7.44 -1.55 -5.44
N LEU A 284 6.15 -1.92 -5.55
CA LEU A 284 5.17 -1.64 -4.49
C LEU A 284 5.62 -2.22 -3.15
N ASP A 285 6.00 -3.49 -3.14
CA ASP A 285 6.39 -4.20 -1.92
C ASP A 285 7.64 -3.59 -1.28
N ILE A 286 8.60 -3.14 -2.09
CA ILE A 286 9.78 -2.38 -1.62
C ILE A 286 9.35 -1.07 -0.96
N LEU A 287 8.50 -0.27 -1.61
CA LEU A 287 8.04 1.02 -1.08
C LEU A 287 7.29 0.84 0.25
N VAL A 288 6.47 -0.21 0.34
CA VAL A 288 5.73 -0.56 1.54
C VAL A 288 6.69 -0.99 2.65
N GLU A 289 7.62 -1.90 2.40
CA GLU A 289 8.57 -2.33 3.44
C GLU A 289 9.47 -1.17 3.93
N LEU A 290 9.87 -0.26 3.04
CA LEU A 290 10.65 0.92 3.43
C LEU A 290 9.86 1.87 4.33
N ARG A 291 8.55 2.03 4.11
CA ARG A 291 7.67 2.77 5.01
C ARG A 291 7.69 2.17 6.41
N GLU A 292 7.55 0.85 6.52
CA GLU A 292 7.51 0.15 7.82
C GLU A 292 8.84 0.25 8.60
N MET A 293 9.95 0.47 7.89
CA MET A 293 11.29 0.57 8.48
C MET A 293 11.69 1.96 8.94
N ASP A 294 11.07 2.99 8.39
CA ASP A 294 11.53 4.36 8.49
C ASP A 294 10.42 5.26 9.01
N GLU A 295 10.59 5.79 10.22
CA GLU A 295 9.55 6.59 10.91
C GLU A 295 8.98 7.72 10.04
N LEU A 296 9.84 8.42 9.29
CA LEU A 296 9.39 9.54 8.48
C LEU A 296 8.67 9.07 7.22
N LEU A 297 9.14 8.00 6.55
CA LEU A 297 8.39 7.40 5.46
C LEU A 297 7.09 6.76 5.95
N GLY A 298 7.06 6.31 7.21
CA GLY A 298 5.90 5.80 7.96
C GLY A 298 4.68 6.71 7.90
N GLU A 299 4.89 8.02 7.85
CA GLU A 299 3.84 9.03 7.72
C GLU A 299 3.09 8.97 6.37
N ILE A 300 3.65 8.28 5.36
CA ILE A 300 3.00 8.08 4.06
C ILE A 300 2.19 6.81 4.11
N SER A 301 0.85 6.92 4.09
CA SER A 301 -0.03 5.76 4.09
C SER A 301 0.19 4.81 2.91
N PHE A 302 -0.21 3.55 3.07
CA PHE A 302 -0.23 2.56 1.98
C PHE A 302 -1.01 3.05 0.75
N ALA A 303 -2.17 3.69 0.94
CA ALA A 303 -2.97 4.24 -0.15
C ALA A 303 -2.23 5.32 -0.95
N GLN A 304 -1.41 6.14 -0.29
CA GLN A 304 -0.58 7.14 -0.96
C GLN A 304 0.56 6.48 -1.76
N MET A 305 1.24 5.46 -1.21
CA MET A 305 2.26 4.68 -1.94
C MET A 305 1.70 3.97 -3.17
N GLN A 306 0.51 3.35 -3.03
CA GLN A 306 -0.20 2.75 -4.15
C GLN A 306 -0.55 3.79 -5.22
N THR A 307 -1.03 4.96 -4.80
CA THR A 307 -1.38 6.06 -5.72
C THR A 307 -0.16 6.52 -6.50
N VAL A 308 1.00 6.70 -5.84
CA VAL A 308 2.27 7.03 -6.51
C VAL A 308 2.61 5.99 -7.59
N LEU A 309 2.54 4.70 -7.26
CA LEU A 309 2.81 3.63 -8.21
C LEU A 309 1.81 3.63 -9.38
N PHE A 310 0.52 3.86 -9.11
CA PHE A 310 -0.50 3.91 -10.15
C PHE A 310 -0.25 5.04 -11.14
N HIS A 311 0.13 6.23 -10.66
CA HIS A 311 0.55 7.33 -11.52
C HIS A 311 1.81 6.98 -12.31
N LEU A 312 2.80 6.31 -11.70
CA LEU A 312 4.02 5.87 -12.41
C LEU A 312 3.71 4.88 -13.53
N VAL A 313 2.96 3.82 -13.24
CA VAL A 313 2.57 2.79 -14.21
C VAL A 313 1.74 3.39 -15.35
N SER A 314 0.90 4.39 -15.06
CA SER A 314 0.15 5.11 -16.11
C SER A 314 1.03 5.99 -17.00
N LYS A 315 2.19 6.45 -16.51
CA LYS A 315 3.16 7.24 -17.29
C LYS A 315 4.09 6.36 -18.13
N ILE A 316 4.41 5.14 -17.68
CA ILE A 316 5.38 4.23 -18.31
C ILE A 316 4.66 2.98 -18.84
N GLU A 317 4.22 3.05 -20.09
CA GLU A 317 3.49 1.97 -20.74
C GLU A 317 4.40 0.87 -21.33
N ASP A 318 5.64 1.22 -21.71
CA ASP A 318 6.56 0.27 -22.34
C ASP A 318 7.00 -0.81 -21.34
N GLY A 319 6.82 -2.08 -21.71
CA GLY A 319 7.25 -3.19 -20.87
C GLY A 319 8.77 -3.32 -20.72
N PHE A 320 9.54 -2.81 -21.69
CA PHE A 320 11.01 -2.84 -21.63
C PHE A 320 11.57 -1.92 -20.53
N GLU A 321 10.81 -0.93 -20.12
CA GLU A 321 11.11 0.02 -19.04
C GLU A 321 10.87 -0.57 -17.64
N TRP A 322 10.39 -1.82 -17.57
CA TRP A 322 10.10 -2.54 -16.33
C TRP A 322 10.91 -3.85 -16.21
N ARG A 323 12.06 -3.97 -16.88
CA ARG A 323 12.98 -5.11 -16.68
C ARG A 323 13.66 -5.03 -15.32
N ASP A 324 14.28 -6.13 -14.89
CA ASP A 324 14.94 -6.24 -13.58
C ASP A 324 16.06 -5.20 -13.42
N GLU A 325 16.77 -4.89 -14.50
CA GLU A 325 17.86 -3.91 -14.51
C GLU A 325 17.36 -2.47 -14.26
N GLU A 326 16.11 -2.18 -14.65
CA GLU A 326 15.49 -0.85 -14.57
C GLU A 326 14.81 -0.60 -13.21
N LEU A 327 14.76 -1.59 -12.32
CA LEU A 327 14.01 -1.49 -11.05
C LEU A 327 14.49 -0.32 -10.17
N GLY A 328 15.80 -0.05 -10.16
CA GLY A 328 16.42 1.08 -9.49
C GLY A 328 15.96 2.42 -10.05
N GLU A 329 15.92 2.56 -11.38
CA GLU A 329 15.41 3.77 -12.03
C GLU A 329 13.91 3.96 -11.74
N ARG A 330 13.11 2.90 -11.86
CA ARG A 330 11.67 2.95 -11.54
C ARG A 330 11.39 3.29 -10.08
N PHE A 331 12.25 2.86 -9.16
CA PHE A 331 12.19 3.26 -7.77
C PHE A 331 12.44 4.77 -7.60
N LEU A 332 13.47 5.31 -8.25
CA LEU A 332 13.74 6.75 -8.24
C LEU A 332 12.60 7.55 -8.90
N ASP A 333 12.00 7.06 -9.97
CA ASP A 333 10.85 7.70 -10.61
C ASP A 333 9.63 7.76 -9.69
N ALA A 334 9.34 6.70 -8.94
CA ALA A 334 8.28 6.70 -7.93
C ALA A 334 8.53 7.78 -6.87
N LEU A 335 9.77 7.89 -6.38
CA LEU A 335 10.15 8.92 -5.43
C LEU A 335 10.08 10.33 -6.03
N CYS A 336 10.39 10.52 -7.32
CA CYS A 336 10.22 11.79 -8.02
C CYS A 336 8.74 12.20 -8.11
N ILE A 337 7.83 11.27 -8.41
CA ILE A 337 6.38 11.53 -8.39
C ILE A 337 5.93 11.95 -6.98
N LEU A 338 6.41 11.25 -5.96
CA LEU A 338 6.11 11.61 -4.57
C LEU A 338 6.69 12.99 -4.19
N GLU A 339 7.90 13.33 -4.64
CA GLU A 339 8.49 14.66 -4.48
C GLU A 339 7.59 15.75 -5.10
N GLU A 340 7.07 15.52 -6.32
CA GLU A 340 6.15 16.43 -7.01
C GLU A 340 4.87 16.67 -6.20
N PHE A 341 4.28 15.61 -5.63
CA PHE A 341 3.09 15.73 -4.79
C PHE A 341 3.37 16.49 -3.50
N LEU A 342 4.51 16.23 -2.85
CA LEU A 342 4.91 16.92 -1.62
C LEU A 342 5.19 18.41 -1.86
N GLU A 343 5.82 18.76 -2.99
CA GLU A 343 6.07 20.16 -3.37
C GLU A 343 4.75 20.91 -3.60
N LYS A 344 3.79 20.30 -4.28
CA LYS A 344 2.45 20.86 -4.51
C LYS A 344 1.57 20.83 -3.26
N LYS A 345 1.99 20.13 -2.21
CA LYS A 345 1.18 19.76 -1.04
C LYS A 345 -0.14 19.07 -1.41
N TYR A 346 -0.12 18.35 -2.53
CA TYR A 346 -1.30 17.77 -3.15
C TYR A 346 -0.96 16.42 -3.77
N CYS A 347 -1.40 15.34 -3.13
CA CYS A 347 -1.35 13.99 -3.67
C CYS A 347 -2.71 13.68 -4.29
N GLU A 348 -2.80 13.83 -5.62
CA GLU A 348 -4.04 13.62 -6.36
C GLU A 348 -4.45 12.14 -6.30
N HIS A 349 -5.64 11.87 -5.76
CA HIS A 349 -6.20 10.53 -5.79
C HIS A 349 -6.34 10.03 -7.24
N PHE A 350 -5.93 8.79 -7.48
CA PHE A 350 -5.78 8.27 -8.84
C PHE A 350 -7.08 8.30 -9.66
N TYR A 351 -8.24 8.12 -9.01
CA TYR A 351 -9.57 8.08 -9.66
C TYR A 351 -10.41 9.36 -9.50
N ILE A 352 -10.03 10.27 -8.60
CA ILE A 352 -10.78 11.50 -8.29
C ILE A 352 -9.80 12.66 -8.26
N SER A 353 -9.83 13.51 -9.28
CA SER A 353 -8.86 14.60 -9.41
C SER A 353 -8.97 15.67 -8.31
N GLU A 354 -10.17 15.85 -7.76
CA GLU A 354 -10.46 16.84 -6.72
C GLU A 354 -10.11 16.35 -5.30
N ALA A 355 -9.73 15.09 -5.14
CA ALA A 355 -9.39 14.52 -3.84
C ALA A 355 -7.89 14.58 -3.57
N ASN A 356 -7.51 15.25 -2.48
CA ASN A 356 -6.14 15.34 -1.99
C ASN A 356 -5.89 14.32 -0.87
N LEU A 357 -5.04 13.33 -1.11
CA LEU A 357 -4.65 12.34 -0.11
C LEU A 357 -3.73 12.89 0.98
N PHE A 358 -3.16 14.10 0.83
CA PHE A 358 -2.36 14.77 1.85
C PHE A 358 -3.16 15.74 2.73
N VAL A 359 -4.50 15.74 2.65
CA VAL A 359 -5.35 16.67 3.42
C VAL A 359 -5.05 16.64 4.92
N ALA A 360 -4.75 15.46 5.46
CA ALA A 360 -4.42 15.19 6.86
C ALA A 360 -3.00 15.63 7.28
N MET A 361 -2.06 15.57 6.33
CA MET A 361 -0.64 15.60 6.62
C MET A 361 -0.18 17.00 7.06
N GLY A 362 0.57 17.06 8.17
CA GLY A 362 1.11 18.30 8.70
C GLY A 362 2.17 18.92 7.76
N THR A 363 2.18 20.25 7.62
CA THR A 363 3.10 20.94 6.69
C THR A 363 4.58 20.74 7.04
N VAL A 364 4.91 20.54 8.32
CA VAL A 364 6.27 20.26 8.78
C VAL A 364 6.70 18.86 8.32
N THR A 365 5.85 17.86 8.57
CA THR A 365 6.06 16.48 8.11
C THR A 365 6.26 16.43 6.60
N MET A 366 5.42 17.12 5.82
CA MET A 366 5.57 17.21 4.36
C MET A 366 6.93 17.79 3.94
N SER A 367 7.41 18.82 4.63
CA SER A 367 8.71 19.43 4.33
C SER A 367 9.86 18.45 4.64
N GLN A 368 9.80 17.78 5.80
CA GLN A 368 10.80 16.79 6.21
C GLN A 368 10.83 15.61 5.24
N LEU A 369 9.65 15.09 4.85
CA LEU A 369 9.51 14.03 3.85
C LEU A 369 10.12 14.44 2.51
N LYS A 370 9.81 15.66 2.04
CA LYS A 370 10.38 16.19 0.81
C LYS A 370 11.91 16.24 0.86
N ASP A 371 12.47 16.77 1.94
CA ASP A 371 13.92 16.88 2.10
C ASP A 371 14.60 15.50 2.21
N LYS A 372 13.92 14.53 2.82
CA LYS A 372 14.38 13.13 2.83
C LYS A 372 14.37 12.52 1.44
N ILE A 373 13.27 12.63 0.72
CA ILE A 373 13.14 12.08 -0.64
C ILE A 373 14.16 12.71 -1.57
N ARG A 374 14.39 14.04 -1.49
CA ARG A 374 15.44 14.72 -2.25
C ARG A 374 16.84 14.20 -1.98
N ARG A 375 17.17 13.85 -0.74
CA ARG A 375 18.46 13.23 -0.41
C ARG A 375 18.63 11.85 -1.04
N ILE A 376 17.52 11.14 -1.28
CA ILE A 376 17.51 9.84 -1.94
C ILE A 376 17.60 10.00 -3.47
N THR A 377 16.79 10.90 -4.06
CA THR A 377 16.68 11.07 -5.53
C THR A 377 17.80 11.92 -6.14
N LYS A 378 18.38 12.83 -5.36
CA LYS A 378 19.47 13.73 -5.80
C LYS A 378 20.64 13.64 -4.80
N PRO A 379 21.22 12.44 -4.60
CA PRO A 379 22.29 12.28 -3.63
C PRO A 379 23.59 12.89 -4.17
N SER A 380 24.53 13.18 -3.28
CA SER A 380 25.89 13.61 -3.67
C SER A 380 26.70 12.48 -4.34
N CYS A 381 26.32 11.22 -4.10
CA CYS A 381 26.76 10.03 -4.81
C CYS A 381 25.83 8.84 -4.46
N VAL A 382 25.88 7.76 -5.25
CA VAL A 382 25.13 6.51 -5.01
C VAL A 382 25.18 6.03 -3.55
N ALA A 383 26.37 6.01 -2.94
CA ALA A 383 26.55 5.55 -1.57
C ALA A 383 25.75 6.41 -0.57
N CYS A 384 25.65 7.71 -0.80
CA CYS A 384 24.87 8.63 0.05
C CYS A 384 23.36 8.45 -0.16
N GLY A 385 22.92 8.18 -1.39
CA GLY A 385 21.53 7.84 -1.67
C GLY A 385 21.12 6.55 -0.98
N LEU A 386 21.91 5.48 -1.17
CA LEU A 386 21.70 4.19 -0.51
C LEU A 386 21.79 4.29 1.01
N ALA A 387 22.72 5.08 1.55
CA ALA A 387 22.81 5.31 3.00
C ALA A 387 21.60 6.09 3.54
N SER A 388 20.95 6.92 2.71
CA SER A 388 19.71 7.62 3.10
C SER A 388 18.49 6.69 3.18
N ILE A 389 18.55 5.52 2.54
CA ILE A 389 17.51 4.48 2.58
C ILE A 389 17.85 3.42 3.63
N PHE A 390 19.05 2.87 3.59
CA PHE A 390 19.46 1.68 4.34
C PHE A 390 20.37 1.98 5.53
N GLY A 391 20.72 3.25 5.74
CA GLY A 391 21.64 3.66 6.81
C GLY A 391 23.02 3.02 6.65
N ALA A 392 23.64 2.67 7.79
CA ALA A 392 24.98 2.08 7.84
C ALA A 392 25.08 0.65 7.27
N THR A 393 23.96 0.04 6.85
CA THR A 393 23.95 -1.33 6.34
C THR A 393 24.25 -1.43 4.83
N SER A 394 24.36 -0.30 4.13
CA SER A 394 24.72 -0.31 2.71
C SER A 394 26.15 -0.86 2.50
N VAL A 395 26.31 -1.75 1.53
CA VAL A 395 27.61 -2.36 1.18
C VAL A 395 28.47 -1.41 0.33
N VAL A 396 27.84 -0.39 -0.27
CA VAL A 396 28.47 0.58 -1.14
C VAL A 396 29.12 1.69 -0.31
N LYS A 397 30.45 1.73 -0.29
CA LYS A 397 31.21 2.74 0.47
C LYS A 397 31.35 4.04 -0.33
N CYS A 398 31.09 5.17 0.32
CA CYS A 398 31.32 6.49 -0.24
C CYS A 398 32.83 6.73 -0.44
N GLY A 399 33.24 7.03 -1.68
CA GLY A 399 34.61 7.39 -2.04
C GLY A 399 34.99 8.85 -1.69
N PHE A 400 34.00 9.70 -1.37
CA PHE A 400 34.23 11.09 -0.98
C PHE A 400 34.58 11.20 0.50
N LYS A 401 35.88 11.19 0.81
CA LYS A 401 36.37 11.65 2.11
C LYS A 401 36.25 13.18 2.17
N GLY A 402 35.16 13.69 2.76
CA GLY A 402 35.17 15.07 3.31
C GLY A 402 33.96 15.97 3.09
N ALA A 403 32.83 15.53 2.54
CA ALA A 403 31.70 16.44 2.27
C ALA A 403 30.31 15.85 2.54
N CYS A 404 30.18 14.87 3.44
CA CYS A 404 28.89 14.30 3.80
C CYS A 404 28.72 14.41 5.32
N ALA A 405 28.28 15.59 5.75
CA ALA A 405 27.68 15.86 7.05
C ALA A 405 26.26 16.34 6.82
#